data_AF-A0A355URT9-F1
#
_entry.id   AF-A0A355URT9-F1
#
_cell.length_a   1.000
_cell.length_b   1.000
_cell.length_c   1.000
_cell.angle_alpha   90.00
_cell.angle_beta   90.00
_cell.angle_gamma   90.00
#
_symmetry.space_group_name_H-M   'P 1'
#
loop_
_entity.id
_entity.type
_entity.pdbx_description
1 polymer ?
#
loop_
_entity_poly.entity_id
_entity_poly.type
_entity_poly.pdbx_seq_one_letter_code
_entity_poly.pdbx_strand_id
1 'polypeptide(L)' 'GAGKTTLLLQFNGTLRPSHGSILLEGEAVDYSRGGLLKWRQKVGLVFQNPDDQL' A
#
# COMPACT_ATOMS: atom_id res chain seq x y z
N GLY A 1 6.98 -11.76 13.76
CA GLY A 1 6.43 -10.39 13.77
C GLY A 1 7.50 -9.33 13.59
N ALA A 2 8.25 -9.36 12.48
CA ALA A 2 9.24 -8.30 12.18
C ALA A 2 8.62 -7.13 11.38
N GLY A 3 7.29 -7.04 11.28
CA GLY A 3 6.59 -5.95 10.60
C GLY A 3 6.46 -6.07 9.07
N LYS A 4 6.87 -7.19 8.46
CA LYS A 4 6.81 -7.38 6.99
C LYS A 4 5.41 -7.17 6.40
N THR A 5 4.39 -7.77 6.99
CA THR A 5 2.99 -7.59 6.55
C THR A 5 2.56 -6.13 6.65
N THR A 6 2.90 -5.45 7.75
CA THR A 6 2.62 -4.03 7.94
C THR A 6 3.28 -3.18 6.84
N LEU A 7 4.54 -3.46 6.50
CA LEU A 7 5.25 -2.75 5.44
C LEU A 7 4.60 -2.96 4.06
N LEU A 8 4.24 -4.20 3.72
CA LEU A 8 3.60 -4.51 2.44
C LEU A 8 2.22 -3.84 2.31
N LEU A 9 1.44 -3.81 3.40
CA LEU A 9 0.16 -3.10 3.44
C LEU A 9 0.32 -1.58 3.36
N GLN A 10 1.45 -1.02 3.80
CA GLN A 10 1.75 0.39 3.59
C GLN A 10 2.07 0.67 2.10
N PHE A 11 2.79 -0.23 1.43
CA PHE A 11 3.19 -0.06 0.02
C PHE A 11 2.05 -0.13 -1.00
N ASN A 12 0.92 -0.77 -0.69
CA ASN A 12 -0.28 -0.73 -1.54
C ASN A 12 -1.34 0.28 -1.05
N GLY A 13 -1.01 1.09 -0.04
CA GLY A 13 -1.90 2.09 0.53
C GLY A 13 -3.08 1.51 1.32
N THR A 14 -3.01 0.25 1.79
CA THR A 14 -3.98 -0.27 2.78
C THR A 14 -3.76 0.37 4.15
N LEU A 15 -2.49 0.57 4.55
CA LEU A 15 -2.12 1.26 5.78
C LEU A 15 -1.42 2.58 5.46
N ARG A 16 -1.71 3.60 6.27
CA ARG A 16 -0.97 4.86 6.26
C ARG A 16 0.12 4.81 7.33
N PRO A 17 1.37 5.19 7.02
CA PRO A 17 2.39 5.30 8.04
C PRO A 17 2.04 6.40 9.04
N SER A 18 2.37 6.20 10.31
CA SER A 18 2.17 7.23 11.35
C SER A 18 3.10 8.42 11.17
N HIS A 19 4.29 8.20 10.59
CA HIS A 19 5.30 9.22 10.30
C HIS A 19 6.01 8.91 8.97
N GLY A 20 6.54 9.94 8.32
CA GLY A 20 7.18 9.85 7.02
C GLY A 20 6.20 9.86 5.84
N SER A 21 6.71 9.58 4.65
CA SER A 21 5.94 9.60 3.40
C SER A 21 6.34 8.42 2.51
N ILE A 22 5.39 7.97 1.71
CA ILE A 22 5.65 6.99 0.65
C ILE A 22 5.69 7.76 -0.66
N LEU A 23 6.72 7.47 -1.47
CA LEU A 23 6.86 8.01 -2.81
C LEU A 23 6.57 6.89 -3.81
N LEU A 24 5.73 7.18 -4.79
CA LEU A 24 5.50 6.31 -5.95
C LEU A 24 6.02 7.04 -7.18
N GLU A 25 7.02 6.46 -7.85
CA GLU A 25 7.70 7.09 -8.98
C GLU A 25 8.28 8.48 -8.66
N GLY A 26 8.76 8.67 -7.43
CA GLY A 26 9.35 9.93 -6.95
C GLY A 26 8.34 10.95 -6.42
N GLU A 27 7.04 10.72 -6.61
CA GLU A 27 5.97 11.62 -6.17
C GLU A 27 5.30 11.12 -4.88
N ALA A 28 4.93 12.04 -4.00
CA ALA A 28 4.22 11.69 -2.77
C ALA A 28 2.85 11.08 -3.10
N VAL A 29 2.54 9.96 -2.46
CA VAL A 29 1.26 9.28 -2.65
C VAL A 29 0.09 10.09 -2.05
N ASP A 30 -1.04 10.09 -2.76
CA ASP A 30 -2.28 10.70 -2.30
C ASP A 30 -3.19 9.66 -1.65
N TYR A 31 -3.57 9.91 -0.39
CA TYR A 31 -4.46 9.05 0.41
C TYR A 31 -5.95 9.36 0.20
N SER A 32 -6.31 10.28 -0.71
CA SER A 32 -7.68 10.43 -1.16
C SER A 32 -8.17 9.15 -1.85
N ARG A 33 -9.49 8.97 -1.96
CA ARG A 33 -10.08 7.81 -2.65
C ARG A 33 -9.56 7.67 -4.10
N GLY A 34 -9.40 8.79 -4.79
CA GLY A 34 -8.90 8.82 -6.17
C GLY A 34 -7.41 8.50 -6.25
N GLY A 35 -6.62 9.01 -5.31
CA GLY A 35 -5.19 8.72 -5.19
C GLY A 35 -4.91 7.25 -4.91
N LEU A 36 -5.63 6.66 -3.94
CA LEU A 36 -5.52 5.24 -3.61
C LEU A 36 -5.91 4.33 -4.77
N LEU A 37 -6.94 4.69 -5.55
CA LEU A 37 -7.32 3.93 -6.74
C LEU A 37 -6.19 3.91 -7.78
N LYS A 38 -5.60 5.08 -8.08
CA LYS A 38 -4.47 5.19 -9.02
C LYS A 38 -3.23 4.44 -8.52
N TRP A 39 -2.95 4.52 -7.23
CA TRP A 39 -1.81 3.83 -6.63
C TRP A 39 -1.97 2.31 -6.74
N ARG A 40 -3.13 1.77 -6.37
CA ARG A 40 -3.39 0.32 -6.41
C ARG A 40 -3.46 -0.26 -7.84
N GLN A 41 -3.67 0.56 -8.85
CA GLN A 41 -3.48 0.15 -10.26
C GLN A 41 -2.01 -0.09 -10.63
N LYS A 42 -1.07 0.57 -9.92
CA LYS A 42 0.38 0.44 -10.14
C LYS A 42 1.03 -0.59 -9.23
N VAL A 43 0.47 -0.80 -8.03
CA VAL A 43 1.03 -1.70 -7.01
C VAL A 43 -0.01 -2.75 -6.60
N GLY A 44 0.17 -3.97 -7.12
CA GLY A 44 -0.58 -5.15 -6.69
C GLY A 44 0.04 -5.81 -5.46
N LEU A 45 -0.77 -6.47 -4.65
CA LEU A 45 -0.33 -7.26 -3.51
C LEU A 45 -0.85 -8.70 -3.68
N VAL A 46 0.06 -9.67 -3.67
CA VAL A 46 -0.28 -11.09 -3.72
C VAL A 46 -0.12 -11.66 -2.33
N PHE A 47 -1.21 -12.21 -1.79
CA PHE A 47 -1.20 -12.86 -0.48
C PHE A 47 -0.79 -14.32 -0.61
N GLN A 48 -0.23 -14.87 0.47
CA GLN A 48 0.15 -16.28 0.52
C GLN A 48 -1.07 -17.20 0.49
N ASN A 49 -2.18 -16.75 1.10
CA ASN A 49 -3.45 -17.45 1.06
C ASN A 49 -4.41 -16.68 0.14
N PRO A 50 -4.98 -17.30 -0.90
CA PRO A 50 -5.87 -16.63 -1.84
C PRO A 50 -7.15 -16.09 -1.17
N ASP A 51 -7.57 -16.67 -0.05
CA ASP A 51 -8.72 -16.19 0.74
C ASP A 51 -8.50 -14.80 1.35
N ASP A 52 -7.24 -14.40 1.58
CA ASP A 52 -6.89 -13.08 2.13
C ASP A 52 -6.95 -11.97 1.05
N GLN A 53 -7.25 -12.32 -0.21
CA GLN A 53 -7.32 -11.39 -1.33
C GLN A 53 -8.74 -10.87 -1.61
N LEU A 54 -9.78 -11.49 -1.00
CA LEU A 54 -11.20 -11.20 -1.22
C LEU A 54 -11.74 -10.05 -0.34
#